data_AF-A0A6N8B1G7-F1
#
_entry.id   AF-A0A6N8B1G7-F1
#
_cell.length_a   1.000
_cell.length_b   1.000
_cell.length_c   1.000
_cell.angle_alpha   90.00
_cell.angle_beta   90.00
_cell.angle_gamma   90.00
#
_symmetry.space_group_name_H-M   'P 1'
#
loop_
_entity.id
_entity.type
_entity.pdbx_description
1 polymer ?
#
loop_
_entity_poly.entity_id
_entity_poly.type
_entity_poly.pdbx_seq_one_letter_code
_entity_poly.pdbx_strand_id
1 'polypeptide(L)' 'MSVGFIDLMKDDLEPYPEVKKIMGRFNPPLVVINNEPRFHGGLSFEMISEAVNEIINPTEH' A
#
# COMPACT_ATOMS: atom_id res chain seq x y z
N MET A 1 -2.31 7.51 12.92
CA MET A 1 -2.01 6.97 11.59
C MET A 1 -0.55 7.24 11.31
N SER A 2 0.25 6.21 11.05
CA SER A 2 1.67 6.37 10.69
C SER A 2 1.82 6.19 9.18
N VAL A 3 2.72 6.94 8.57
CA VAL A 3 3.04 6.84 7.14
C VAL A 3 4.54 6.66 7.03
N GLY A 4 4.96 5.74 6.17
CA GLY A 4 6.35 5.45 5.88
C GLY A 4 6.58 5.29 4.39
N PHE A 5 7.84 5.43 3.99
CA PHE A 5 8.32 5.13 2.65
C PHE A 5 9.36 4.01 2.76
N ILE A 6 9.31 3.07 1.82
CA ILE A 6 10.23 1.94 1.73
C ILE A 6 10.82 1.94 0.32
N ASP A 7 12.14 2.07 0.22
CA ASP A 7 12.91 1.90 -1.02
C ASP A 7 13.12 0.40 -1.27
N LEU A 8 12.42 -0.12 -2.29
CA LEU A 8 12.48 -1.54 -2.68
C LEU A 8 13.88 -2.06 -2.98
N MET A 9 14.84 -1.17 -3.27
CA MET A 9 16.22 -1.53 -3.62
C MET A 9 17.20 -1.39 -2.45
N LYS A 10 16.81 -0.74 -1.34
CA LYS A 10 17.71 -0.43 -0.23
C LYS A 10 17.22 -0.93 1.12
N ASP A 11 15.92 -0.96 1.33
CA ASP A 11 15.34 -1.28 2.62
C ASP A 11 15.00 -2.76 2.75
N ASP A 12 14.98 -3.25 4.00
CA ASP A 12 14.59 -4.62 4.29
C ASP A 12 13.08 -4.82 4.13
N LEU A 13 12.71 -5.80 3.32
CA LEU A 13 11.33 -6.18 3.04
C LEU A 13 10.84 -7.35 3.89
N GLU A 14 11.64 -7.92 4.81
CA GLU A 14 11.18 -8.96 5.75
C GLU A 14 9.91 -8.59 6.53
N PRO A 15 9.72 -7.32 6.98
CA PRO A 15 8.48 -6.93 7.64
C PRO A 15 7.24 -6.93 6.73
N TYR A 16 7.41 -7.03 5.40
CA TYR A 16 6.35 -6.89 4.40
C TYR A 16 6.24 -8.14 3.50
N PRO A 17 5.85 -9.31 4.06
CA PRO A 17 5.81 -10.57 3.31
C PRO A 17 4.83 -10.52 2.13
N GLU A 18 3.70 -9.81 2.25
CA GLU A 18 2.74 -9.66 1.14
C GLU A 18 3.32 -8.88 -0.03
N VAL A 19 4.18 -7.89 0.23
CA VAL A 19 4.90 -7.15 -0.82
C VAL A 19 5.92 -8.07 -1.51
N LYS A 20 6.66 -8.89 -0.75
CA LYS A 20 7.60 -9.87 -1.30
C LYS A 20 6.91 -10.85 -2.26
N LYS A 21 5.69 -11.31 -1.95
CA LYS A 21 4.93 -12.25 -2.80
C LYS A 21 4.59 -11.70 -4.18
N ILE A 22 4.43 -10.38 -4.30
CA ILE A 22 4.05 -9.72 -5.56
C ILE A 22 5.21 -8.95 -6.20
N MET A 23 6.44 -9.09 -5.69
CA MET A 23 7.62 -8.46 -6.26
C MET A 23 7.77 -8.78 -7.75
N GLY A 24 8.06 -7.75 -8.54
CA GLY A 24 8.18 -7.84 -10.00
C GLY A 24 6.86 -8.01 -10.75
N ARG A 25 5.70 -8.05 -10.06
CA ARG A 25 4.36 -8.15 -10.66
C ARG A 25 3.56 -6.85 -10.61
N PHE A 26 4.18 -5.75 -10.19
CA PHE A 26 3.58 -4.43 -10.18
C PHE A 26 4.57 -3.39 -10.68
N ASN A 27 4.03 -2.24 -11.13
CA ASN A 27 4.84 -1.07 -11.46
C ASN A 27 4.87 -0.14 -10.23
N PRO A 28 6.05 0.19 -9.68
CA PRO A 28 6.15 1.14 -8.57
C PRO A 28 5.55 2.52 -8.92
N PRO A 29 5.10 3.30 -7.90
CA PRO A 29 5.05 2.96 -6.47
C PRO A 29 3.97 1.92 -6.14
N LEU A 30 4.12 1.20 -5.01
CA LEU A 30 3.10 0.35 -4.41
C LEU A 30 2.65 0.98 -3.11
N VAL A 31 1.34 1.19 -2.96
CA VAL A 31 0.72 1.65 -1.72
C VAL A 31 0.28 0.44 -0.91
N VAL A 32 0.75 0.39 0.33
CA VAL A 32 0.41 -0.62 1.32
C VAL A 32 -0.33 0.06 2.46
N ILE A 33 -1.50 -0.45 2.83
CA ILE A 33 -2.27 0.05 3.97
C ILE A 33 -2.58 -1.14 4.87
N ASN A 34 -2.32 -1.02 6.17
CA ASN A 34 -2.50 -2.11 7.15
C ASN A 34 -1.79 -3.41 6.75
N ASN A 35 -0.56 -3.30 6.22
CA ASN A 35 0.26 -4.41 5.68
C ASN A 35 -0.30 -5.11 4.43
N GLU A 36 -1.40 -4.62 3.87
CA GLU A 36 -1.99 -5.15 2.65
C GLU A 36 -1.67 -4.26 1.43
N PRO A 37 -1.17 -4.83 0.33
CA PRO A 37 -1.04 -4.12 -0.94
C PRO A 37 -2.42 -3.67 -1.44
N ARG A 38 -2.58 -2.38 -1.75
CA ARG A 38 -3.86 -1.81 -2.20
C ARG A 38 -3.81 -1.29 -3.64
N PHE A 39 -2.81 -0.46 -3.96
CA PHE A 39 -2.71 0.21 -5.27
C PHE A 39 -1.26 0.19 -5.77
N HIS A 40 -1.05 0.17 -7.08
CA HIS A 40 0.27 0.35 -7.66
C HIS A 40 0.23 1.25 -8.91
N GLY A 41 1.34 1.93 -9.19
CA GLY A 41 1.48 2.82 -10.34
C GLY A 41 1.02 4.25 -10.04
N GLY A 42 0.26 4.86 -10.96
CA GLY A 42 -0.22 6.23 -10.81
C GLY A 42 -1.11 6.40 -9.58
N LEU A 43 -0.80 7.41 -8.75
CA LEU A 43 -1.53 7.69 -7.52
C LEU A 43 -2.27 9.03 -7.65
N SER A 44 -3.56 9.04 -7.32
CA SER A 44 -4.33 10.28 -7.14
C SER A 44 -4.73 10.48 -5.68
N PHE A 45 -5.02 11.73 -5.33
CA PHE A 45 -5.56 12.07 -4.02
C PHE A 45 -6.85 11.30 -3.72
N GLU A 46 -7.76 11.24 -4.71
CA GLU A 46 -9.05 10.58 -4.60
C GLU A 46 -8.89 9.10 -4.22
N MET A 47 -8.04 8.36 -4.95
CA MET A 47 -7.77 6.94 -4.68
C MET A 47 -7.30 6.69 -3.24
N ILE A 48 -6.38 7.53 -2.74
CA ILE A 48 -5.85 7.38 -1.39
C ILE A 48 -6.93 7.76 -0.37
N SER A 49 -7.66 8.85 -0.61
CA SER A 49 -8.68 9.35 0.32
C SER A 49 -9.84 8.37 0.49
N GLU A 50 -10.30 7.75 -0.60
CA GLU A 50 -11.36 6.73 -0.57
C GLU A 50 -10.91 5.50 0.20
N ALA A 51 -9.71 4.98 -0.10
CA ALA A 51 -9.15 3.82 0.57
C ALA A 51 -9.02 3.99 2.08
N VAL A 52 -8.60 5.18 2.52
CA VAL A 52 -8.47 5.51 3.93
C VAL A 52 -9.85 5.69 4.57
N ASN A 53 -10.79 6.31 3.85
CA ASN A 53 -12.16 6.49 4.33
C ASN A 53 -12.88 5.14 4.54
N GLU A 54 -12.71 4.16 3.64
CA GLU A 54 -13.22 2.79 3.81
C GLU A 54 -12.72 2.13 5.10
N ILE A 55 -11.47 2.40 5.49
CA ILE A 55 -10.85 1.79 6.67
C ILE A 55 -11.30 2.47 7.96
N ILE A 56 -11.48 3.80 7.94
CA ILE A 56 -11.89 4.57 9.12
C ILE A 56 -13.40 4.47 9.33
N ASN A 57 -14.17 4.41 8.24
CA ASN A 57 -15.62 4.30 8.22
C ASN A 57 -16.03 3.01 7.49
N PRO A 58 -15.71 1.82 8.04
CA PRO A 58 -16.15 0.56 7.44
C PRO A 58 -17.67 0.58 7.46
N THR A 59 -18.28 0.80 6.30
CA THR A 59 -19.73 0.84 6.21
C THR A 59 -20.21 -0.60 6.29
N GLU A 60 -21.08 -0.91 7.26
CA GLU A 60 -21.68 -2.23 7.42
C GLU A 60 -22.46 -2.57 6.13
N HIS A 61 -21.91 -3.47 5.32
CA HIS A 61 -22.60 -4.10 4.19
C HIS A 61 -22.96 -5.54 4.55
#